data_AF-A0A949T1W1-F1
#
_entry.id   AF-A0A949T1W1-F1
#
_cell.length_a   1.000
_cell.length_b   1.000
_cell.length_c   1.000
_cell.angle_alpha   90.00
_cell.angle_beta   90.00
_cell.angle_gamma   90.00
#
_symmetry.space_group_name_H-M   'P 1'
#
loop_
_entity.id
_entity.type
_entity.pdbx_description
1 polymer ?
#
loop_
_entity_poly.entity_id
_entity_poly.type
_entity_poly.pdbx_seq_one_letter_code
_entity_poly.pdbx_strand_id
1 'polypeptide(L)'
;MVLLLAFCGAGLGLYLLYENEGGGQPFFVTFQDARNLEPGSNVIYRDQVVGRVLEVSAQGSLVVVRATMGSAHASLLREHSRFWVQDPLGKSLLCFDNPQEPGAAAAPGHRFTGRETRPEPDRLPPPRPRRLESKPVWLCEVRVSATLADGAEAVRDERKKSAAVVLRQEGDQAWVLAPAWVGEFQGERRSWQAFVEFAGGETCTASLHKGLDDLCILHVAHTAWRGKTAPFWPEPLAAGQGLALANFKGDFFAAELAGARLEGAGLMEGGYCALVDGANVAGFGLPPSGDSGVRWVAVAGRLEALREALR
;
A
#
# COMPACT_ATOMS: atom_id res chain seq x y z
N MET A 1 13.66 -22.91 -45.55
CA MET A 1 13.94 -22.22 -44.27
C MET A 1 13.40 -20.79 -44.42
N VAL A 2 12.08 -20.61 -44.53
CA VAL A 2 11.04 -20.55 -43.45
C VAL A 2 11.21 -19.31 -42.57
N LEU A 3 10.32 -18.33 -42.85
CA LEU A 3 9.74 -17.27 -42.02
C LEU A 3 10.66 -16.26 -41.30
N LEU A 4 10.77 -15.08 -41.91
CA LEU A 4 11.18 -13.84 -41.23
C LEU A 4 10.43 -12.62 -41.82
N LEU A 5 9.10 -12.71 -41.97
CA LEU A 5 8.29 -11.62 -42.58
C LEU A 5 6.86 -11.51 -42.02
N ALA A 6 6.64 -11.71 -40.71
CA ALA A 6 5.27 -11.72 -40.17
C ALA A 6 5.04 -10.93 -38.87
N PHE A 7 5.86 -9.91 -38.54
CA PHE A 7 5.60 -9.08 -37.34
C PHE A 7 5.45 -7.57 -37.57
N CYS A 8 5.78 -7.01 -38.74
CA CYS A 8 5.47 -5.59 -39.02
C CYS A 8 4.02 -5.35 -39.48
N GLY A 9 3.29 -6.41 -39.86
CA GLY A 9 1.94 -6.28 -40.41
C GLY A 9 0.84 -6.01 -39.37
N ALA A 10 1.02 -6.40 -38.11
CA ALA A 10 -0.02 -6.24 -37.08
C ALA A 10 -0.15 -4.79 -36.59
N GLY A 11 0.97 -4.08 -36.41
CA GLY A 11 0.97 -2.66 -36.01
C GLY A 11 0.48 -1.74 -37.13
N LEU A 12 0.94 -1.96 -38.38
CA LEU A 12 0.49 -1.19 -39.54
C LEU A 12 -0.94 -1.56 -39.96
N GLY A 13 -1.34 -2.83 -39.85
CA GLY A 13 -2.71 -3.29 -40.13
C GLY A 13 -3.72 -2.70 -39.15
N LEU A 14 -3.37 -2.60 -37.86
CA LEU A 14 -4.22 -1.92 -36.87
C LEU A 14 -4.24 -0.39 -37.06
N TYR A 15 -3.14 0.20 -37.51
CA TYR A 15 -3.05 1.63 -37.85
C TYR A 15 -3.92 2.00 -39.06
N LEU A 16 -3.95 1.16 -40.10
CA LEU A 16 -4.76 1.36 -41.31
C LEU A 16 -6.25 1.02 -41.09
N LEU A 17 -6.58 0.10 -40.18
CA LEU A 17 -7.99 -0.18 -39.82
C LEU A 17 -8.61 0.95 -38.96
N TYR A 18 -7.79 1.75 -38.26
CA TYR A 18 -8.28 2.91 -37.50
C TYR A 18 -8.70 4.09 -38.39
N GLU A 19 -8.16 4.20 -39.61
CA GLU A 19 -8.42 5.31 -40.51
C GLU A 19 -9.79 5.23 -41.23
N ASN A 20 -10.52 4.11 -41.10
CA ASN A 20 -11.70 3.86 -41.91
C ASN A 20 -13.05 3.73 -41.16
N GLU A 21 -13.08 3.95 -39.85
CA GLU A 21 -14.35 3.94 -39.11
C GLU A 21 -14.68 5.34 -38.60
N GLY A 22 -15.59 6.02 -39.31
CA GLY A 22 -16.31 7.22 -38.84
C GLY A 22 -17.21 6.98 -37.63
N GLY A 23 -16.85 6.06 -36.73
CA GLY A 23 -17.66 5.60 -35.59
C GLY A 23 -17.04 5.86 -34.21
N GLY A 24 -15.90 6.56 -34.13
CA GLY A 24 -15.31 6.96 -32.86
C GLY A 24 -16.10 8.07 -32.17
N GLN A 25 -16.05 8.13 -30.83
CA GLN A 25 -16.70 9.19 -30.07
C GLN A 25 -15.86 10.48 -30.12
N PRO A 26 -16.34 11.57 -30.76
CA PRO A 26 -15.61 12.81 -30.82
C PRO A 26 -15.60 13.51 -29.46
N PHE A 27 -14.56 14.28 -29.17
CA PHE A 27 -14.49 15.19 -28.04
C PHE A 27 -13.57 16.37 -28.35
N PHE A 28 -13.68 17.43 -27.55
CA PHE A 28 -12.87 18.63 -27.69
C PHE A 28 -12.10 18.88 -26.42
N VAL A 29 -10.85 19.35 -26.53
CA VAL A 29 -10.03 19.77 -25.39
C VAL A 29 -9.48 21.16 -25.69
N THR A 30 -9.71 22.09 -24.77
CA THR A 30 -9.20 23.47 -24.88
C THR A 30 -7.97 23.64 -23.99
N PHE A 31 -6.85 24.06 -24.57
CA PHE A 31 -5.60 24.38 -23.87
C PHE A 31 -5.27 25.87 -23.97
N GLN A 32 -4.51 26.39 -23.00
CA GLN A 32 -3.82 27.69 -23.17
C GLN A 32 -2.62 27.53 -24.11
N ASP A 33 -1.83 26.48 -23.90
CA ASP A 33 -0.75 26.05 -24.79
C ASP A 33 -0.85 24.53 -24.99
N ALA A 34 -0.92 24.08 -26.24
CA ALA A 34 -1.02 22.68 -26.62
C ALA A 34 0.35 22.03 -26.92
N ARG A 35 1.48 22.69 -26.61
CA ARG A 35 2.85 22.13 -26.71
C ARG A 35 3.10 21.37 -28.02
N ASN A 36 2.92 22.03 -29.16
CA ASN A 36 3.11 21.46 -30.51
C ASN A 36 2.31 20.18 -30.81
N LEU A 37 1.13 20.01 -30.21
CA LEU A 37 0.24 18.90 -30.59
C LEU A 37 -0.16 19.03 -32.07
N GLU A 38 0.03 17.96 -32.84
CA GLU A 38 -0.25 17.93 -34.28
C GLU A 38 -1.47 17.05 -34.61
N PRO A 39 -2.22 17.34 -35.69
CA PRO A 39 -3.17 16.40 -36.25
C PRO A 39 -2.53 15.03 -36.48
N GLY A 40 -3.23 13.97 -36.07
CA GLY A 40 -2.75 12.61 -36.13
C GLY A 40 -2.01 12.12 -34.88
N SER A 41 -1.73 13.00 -33.90
CA SER A 41 -1.15 12.61 -32.60
C SER A 41 -2.02 11.59 -31.87
N ASN A 42 -1.38 10.69 -31.12
CA ASN A 42 -2.09 9.66 -30.38
C ASN A 42 -2.73 10.22 -29.10
N VAL A 43 -3.93 9.71 -28.79
CA VAL A 43 -4.57 9.90 -27.48
C VAL A 43 -4.23 8.72 -26.59
N ILE A 44 -3.62 8.98 -25.43
CA ILE A 44 -3.09 7.97 -24.52
C ILE A 44 -3.88 7.94 -23.21
N TYR A 45 -4.26 6.74 -22.78
CA TYR A 45 -4.79 6.46 -21.44
C TYR A 45 -3.99 5.32 -20.81
N ARG A 46 -3.36 5.56 -19.66
CA ARG A 46 -2.52 4.57 -18.93
C ARG A 46 -1.57 3.78 -19.86
N ASP A 47 -0.79 4.52 -20.66
CA ASP A 47 0.20 3.99 -21.62
C ASP A 47 -0.37 3.23 -22.84
N GLN A 48 -1.69 3.25 -23.04
CA GLN A 48 -2.34 2.64 -24.20
C GLN A 48 -2.88 3.69 -25.16
N VAL A 49 -2.70 3.47 -26.48
CA VAL A 49 -3.29 4.30 -27.53
C VAL A 49 -4.78 3.97 -27.63
N VAL A 50 -5.63 4.94 -27.34
CA VAL A 50 -7.09 4.75 -27.28
C VAL A 50 -7.86 5.63 -28.26
N GLY A 51 -7.17 6.57 -28.91
CA GLY A 51 -7.77 7.50 -29.86
C GLY A 51 -6.72 8.29 -30.65
N ARG A 52 -7.21 9.25 -31.44
CA ARG A 52 -6.36 10.10 -32.29
C ARG A 52 -6.85 11.54 -32.30
N VAL A 53 -5.91 12.48 -32.36
CA VAL A 53 -6.18 13.89 -32.61
C VAL A 53 -6.54 14.06 -34.08
N LEU A 54 -7.70 14.65 -34.36
CA LEU A 54 -8.18 14.89 -35.72
C LEU A 54 -7.76 16.27 -36.22
N GLU A 55 -7.87 17.28 -35.36
CA GLU A 55 -7.65 18.67 -35.74
C GLU A 55 -7.15 19.47 -34.53
N VAL A 56 -6.27 20.44 -34.80
CA VAL A 56 -5.78 21.39 -33.80
C VAL A 56 -5.97 22.79 -34.39
N SER A 57 -6.77 23.62 -33.72
CA SER A 57 -7.14 24.95 -34.19
C SER A 57 -6.82 26.01 -33.14
N ALA A 58 -6.27 27.15 -33.55
CA ALA A 58 -6.08 28.28 -32.66
C ALA A 58 -7.33 29.17 -32.71
N GLN A 59 -7.91 29.49 -31.54
CA GLN A 59 -9.04 30.40 -31.38
C GLN A 59 -8.66 31.49 -30.39
N GLY A 60 -8.15 32.61 -30.91
CA GLY A 60 -7.64 33.71 -30.10
C GLY A 60 -6.42 33.28 -29.29
N SER A 61 -6.51 33.35 -27.96
CA SER A 61 -5.45 32.95 -27.03
C SER A 61 -5.53 31.48 -26.58
N LEU A 62 -6.44 30.69 -27.16
CA LEU A 62 -6.68 29.30 -26.78
C LEU A 62 -6.46 28.38 -27.98
N VAL A 63 -6.02 27.15 -27.71
CA VAL A 63 -5.92 26.08 -28.70
C VAL A 63 -7.03 25.08 -28.45
N VAL A 64 -7.89 24.86 -29.47
CA VAL A 64 -8.97 23.89 -29.45
C VAL A 64 -8.54 22.66 -30.24
N VAL A 65 -8.40 21.56 -29.52
CA VAL A 65 -8.05 20.25 -30.05
C VAL A 65 -9.32 19.43 -30.23
N ARG A 66 -9.58 18.97 -31.45
CA ARG A 66 -10.63 17.99 -31.75
C ARG A 66 -9.99 16.62 -31.87
N ALA A 67 -10.46 15.67 -31.07
CA ALA A 67 -9.97 14.30 -31.06
C ALA A 67 -11.14 13.32 -31.12
N THR A 68 -10.82 12.07 -31.44
CA THR A 68 -11.79 10.97 -31.45
C THR A 68 -11.28 9.79 -30.65
N MET A 69 -12.18 9.20 -29.86
CA MET A 69 -11.93 7.98 -29.10
C MET A 69 -12.35 6.77 -29.94
N GLY A 70 -11.58 5.69 -29.91
CA GLY A 70 -12.01 4.43 -30.53
C GLY A 70 -13.31 3.92 -29.90
N SER A 71 -14.17 3.30 -30.70
CA SER A 71 -15.47 2.76 -30.25
C SER A 71 -15.31 1.80 -29.05
N ALA A 72 -14.29 0.94 -29.08
CA ALA A 72 -13.95 0.03 -27.98
C ALA A 72 -13.53 0.74 -26.68
N HIS A 73 -13.09 1.99 -26.76
CA HIS A 73 -12.54 2.78 -25.64
C HIS A 73 -13.45 3.95 -25.22
N ALA A 74 -14.61 4.14 -25.85
CA ALA A 74 -15.52 5.26 -25.58
C ALA A 74 -15.94 5.34 -24.09
N SER A 75 -16.07 4.19 -23.42
CA SER A 75 -16.43 4.10 -22.00
C SER A 75 -15.35 4.60 -21.02
N LEU A 76 -14.12 4.83 -21.50
CA LEU A 76 -13.04 5.43 -20.72
C LEU A 76 -13.19 6.94 -20.57
N LEU A 77 -13.93 7.59 -21.47
CA LEU A 77 -14.13 9.04 -21.44
C LEU A 77 -15.25 9.38 -20.46
N ARG A 78 -14.93 10.19 -19.45
CA ARG A 78 -15.83 10.53 -18.34
C ARG A 78 -15.94 12.03 -18.20
N GLU A 79 -17.01 12.51 -17.60
CA GLU A 79 -17.27 13.96 -17.45
C GLU A 79 -16.11 14.71 -16.78
N HIS A 80 -15.43 14.07 -15.83
CA HIS A 80 -14.31 14.67 -15.11
C HIS A 80 -12.93 14.23 -15.62
N SER A 81 -12.83 13.64 -16.83
CA SER A 81 -11.53 13.26 -17.41
C SER A 81 -10.57 14.45 -17.48
N ARG A 82 -9.32 14.25 -17.06
CA ARG A 82 -8.30 15.30 -16.97
C ARG A 82 -7.30 15.10 -18.10
N PHE A 83 -7.12 16.12 -18.94
CA PHE A 83 -6.25 16.06 -20.12
C PHE A 83 -4.96 16.86 -19.92
N TRP A 84 -3.85 16.38 -20.47
CA TRP A 84 -2.58 17.10 -20.55
C TRP A 84 -1.80 16.67 -21.80
N VAL A 85 -0.87 17.51 -22.25
CA VAL A 85 0.05 17.16 -23.35
C VAL A 85 1.37 16.68 -22.76
N GLN A 86 1.90 15.58 -23.31
CA GLN A 86 3.22 15.07 -22.96
C GLN A 86 4.06 14.93 -24.24
N ASP A 87 5.32 15.35 -24.18
CA ASP A 87 6.25 15.26 -25.31
C ASP A 87 7.44 14.36 -24.96
N PRO A 88 7.28 13.03 -24.99
CA PRO A 88 8.40 12.12 -24.92
C PRO A 88 9.16 12.14 -26.25
N LEU A 89 10.42 12.58 -26.21
CA LEU A 89 11.36 12.44 -27.33
C LEU A 89 10.94 13.19 -28.61
N GLY A 90 10.27 14.34 -28.49
CA GLY A 90 9.88 15.19 -29.63
C GLY A 90 8.60 14.76 -30.35
N LYS A 91 7.76 13.95 -29.71
CA LYS A 91 6.42 13.57 -30.20
C LYS A 91 5.37 13.99 -29.19
N SER A 92 4.57 14.99 -29.54
CA SER A 92 3.47 15.44 -28.68
C SER A 92 2.32 14.41 -28.66
N LEU A 93 1.94 13.99 -27.46
CA LEU A 93 0.86 13.04 -27.18
C LEU A 93 -0.22 13.73 -26.35
N LEU A 94 -1.49 13.44 -26.65
CA LEU A 94 -2.62 13.88 -25.83
C LEU A 94 -2.91 12.80 -24.78
N CYS A 95 -2.51 13.04 -23.55
CA CYS A 95 -2.72 12.11 -22.45
C CYS A 95 -3.97 12.49 -21.66
N PHE A 96 -4.66 11.50 -21.11
CA PHE A 96 -5.69 11.75 -20.09
C PHE A 96 -5.75 10.65 -19.04
N ASP A 97 -6.33 11.00 -17.90
CA ASP A 97 -6.76 10.06 -16.89
C ASP A 97 -8.16 10.41 -16.38
N ASN A 98 -8.67 9.53 -15.53
CA ASN A 98 -9.90 9.74 -14.80
C ASN A 98 -9.57 9.92 -13.32
N PRO A 99 -10.15 10.94 -12.66
CA PRO A 99 -10.05 11.08 -11.22
C PRO A 99 -10.81 9.94 -10.52
N GLN A 100 -10.62 9.82 -9.20
CA GLN A 100 -11.29 8.82 -8.36
C GLN A 100 -12.82 8.92 -8.45
N GLU A 101 -13.34 10.14 -8.64
CA GLU A 101 -14.74 10.41 -8.93
C GLU A 101 -14.91 10.86 -10.39
N PRO A 102 -14.96 9.92 -11.34
CA PRO A 102 -14.91 10.24 -12.77
C PRO A 102 -16.16 10.94 -13.31
N GLY A 103 -17.29 10.87 -12.59
CA GLY A 103 -18.59 11.31 -13.10
C GLY A 103 -19.21 10.31 -14.08
N ALA A 104 -20.25 10.75 -14.81
CA ALA A 104 -20.93 9.91 -15.79
C ALA A 104 -20.05 9.68 -17.05
N ALA A 105 -20.52 8.82 -17.95
CA ALA A 105 -19.90 8.70 -19.27
C ALA A 105 -20.04 10.03 -20.01
N ALA A 106 -18.94 10.52 -20.58
CA ALA A 106 -18.97 11.77 -21.33
C ALA A 106 -19.87 11.60 -22.57
N ALA A 107 -20.69 12.59 -22.87
CA ALA A 107 -21.48 12.59 -24.10
C ALA A 107 -20.57 12.77 -25.35
N PRO A 108 -20.98 12.29 -26.54
CA PRO A 108 -20.30 12.62 -27.78
C PRO A 108 -20.20 14.13 -27.98
N GLY A 109 -19.01 14.62 -28.32
CA GLY A 109 -18.73 16.05 -28.49
C GLY A 109 -18.51 16.82 -27.18
N HIS A 110 -18.39 16.15 -26.04
CA HIS A 110 -18.09 16.81 -24.76
C HIS A 110 -16.81 17.65 -24.84
N ARG A 111 -16.79 18.79 -24.16
CA ARG A 111 -15.70 19.75 -24.18
C ARG A 111 -14.97 19.75 -22.85
N PHE A 112 -13.69 19.40 -22.88
CA PHE A 112 -12.80 19.35 -21.73
C PHE A 112 -11.88 20.57 -21.69
N THR A 113 -11.33 20.84 -20.52
CA THR A 113 -10.23 21.80 -20.34
C THR A 113 -8.94 21.04 -20.12
N GLY A 114 -7.96 21.31 -20.96
CA GLY A 114 -6.62 20.75 -20.89
C GLY A 114 -5.76 21.48 -19.85
N ARG A 115 -4.90 20.72 -19.17
CA ARG A 115 -3.96 21.21 -18.17
C ARG A 115 -2.55 21.27 -18.76
N GLU A 116 -1.77 22.26 -18.30
CA GLU A 116 -0.39 22.45 -18.76
C GLU A 116 0.55 21.33 -18.31
N THR A 117 0.25 20.70 -17.18
CA THR A 117 1.02 19.63 -16.57
C THR A 117 0.12 18.45 -16.21
N ARG A 118 0.73 17.26 -16.15
CA ARG A 118 0.07 16.06 -15.66
C ARG A 118 -0.46 16.32 -14.24
N PRO A 119 -1.76 16.09 -13.97
CA PRO A 119 -2.29 16.14 -12.62
C PRO A 119 -1.55 15.16 -11.71
N GLU A 120 -1.35 15.53 -10.45
CA GLU A 120 -1.01 14.53 -9.45
C GLU A 120 -2.10 13.45 -9.42
N PRO A 121 -1.73 12.16 -9.27
CA PRO A 121 -2.69 11.11 -9.01
C PRO A 121 -3.55 11.51 -7.80
N ASP A 122 -4.85 11.28 -7.90
CA ASP A 122 -5.72 11.52 -6.74
C ASP A 122 -5.21 10.64 -5.60
N ARG A 123 -4.95 11.27 -4.44
CA ARG A 123 -4.60 10.51 -3.26
C ARG A 123 -5.82 9.69 -2.87
N LEU A 124 -5.64 8.37 -2.82
CA LEU A 124 -6.67 7.52 -2.23
C LEU A 124 -6.98 8.06 -0.83
N PRO A 125 -8.26 8.18 -0.46
CA PRO A 125 -8.60 8.60 0.88
C PRO A 125 -7.92 7.65 1.86
N PRO A 126 -7.43 8.16 2.99
CA PRO A 126 -6.82 7.33 4.00
C PRO A 126 -7.75 6.18 4.36
N PRO A 127 -7.22 4.94 4.47
CA PRO A 127 -8.03 3.79 4.80
C PRO A 127 -8.68 4.00 6.17
N ARG A 128 -9.95 3.62 6.33
CA ARG A 128 -10.66 3.88 7.58
C ARG A 128 -10.28 2.87 8.65
N PRO A 129 -10.08 3.28 9.91
CA PRO A 129 -9.94 2.33 11.00
C PRO A 129 -11.24 1.54 11.16
N ARG A 130 -11.15 0.21 11.20
CA ARG A 130 -12.30 -0.68 11.38
C ARG A 130 -12.06 -1.62 12.54
N ARG A 131 -13.10 -1.83 13.35
CA ARG A 131 -13.09 -2.80 14.44
C ARG A 131 -13.01 -4.23 13.93
N LEU A 132 -12.16 -5.02 14.58
CA LEU A 132 -12.15 -6.47 14.44
C LEU A 132 -13.43 -7.06 15.03
N GLU A 133 -14.13 -7.86 14.24
CA GLU A 133 -15.32 -8.59 14.68
C GLU A 133 -14.96 -9.83 15.52
N SER A 134 -13.76 -10.37 15.31
CA SER A 134 -13.20 -11.49 16.07
C SER A 134 -11.68 -11.41 16.13
N LYS A 135 -11.08 -12.09 17.11
CA LYS A 135 -9.62 -12.20 17.24
C LYS A 135 -9.03 -12.94 16.02
N PRO A 136 -8.11 -12.31 15.26
CA PRO A 136 -7.49 -12.97 14.12
C PRO A 136 -6.63 -14.16 14.54
N VAL A 137 -6.66 -15.24 13.75
CA VAL A 137 -5.88 -16.46 14.04
C VAL A 137 -4.37 -16.26 13.94
N TRP A 138 -3.91 -15.29 13.13
CA TRP A 138 -2.50 -14.93 12.98
C TRP A 138 -1.96 -14.04 14.09
N LEU A 139 -2.83 -13.56 14.99
CA LEU A 139 -2.41 -12.72 16.11
C LEU A 139 -1.88 -13.60 17.24
N CYS A 140 -0.68 -13.31 17.69
CA CYS A 140 0.02 -14.02 18.76
C CYS A 140 0.34 -13.08 19.92
N GLU A 141 0.60 -13.64 21.10
CA GLU A 141 1.24 -12.94 22.20
C GLU A 141 2.66 -13.45 22.37
N VAL A 142 3.62 -12.54 22.34
CA VAL A 142 5.00 -12.85 22.69
C VAL A 142 5.20 -12.49 24.16
N ARG A 143 5.77 -13.43 24.90
CA ARG A 143 6.26 -13.26 26.26
C ARG A 143 7.74 -13.59 26.29
N VAL A 144 8.50 -12.82 27.03
CA VAL A 144 9.92 -13.11 27.27
C VAL A 144 10.18 -13.28 28.76
N SER A 145 11.20 -14.08 29.05
CA SER A 145 11.78 -14.21 30.38
C SER A 145 13.29 -14.10 30.22
N ALA A 146 13.95 -13.31 31.08
CA ALA A 146 15.40 -13.15 31.08
C ALA A 146 15.96 -13.23 32.49
N THR A 147 17.22 -13.64 32.59
CA THR A 147 18.00 -13.63 33.84
C THR A 147 19.16 -12.65 33.67
N LEU A 148 19.24 -11.66 34.57
CA LEU A 148 20.30 -10.64 34.58
C LEU A 148 21.55 -11.14 35.32
N ALA A 149 22.71 -10.56 34.98
CA ALA A 149 24.02 -11.01 35.46
C ALA A 149 24.35 -10.61 36.91
N ASP A 150 23.64 -9.62 37.47
CA ASP A 150 23.92 -9.02 38.78
C ASP A 150 23.39 -9.82 39.99
N GLY A 151 22.72 -10.95 39.76
CA GLY A 151 22.31 -11.87 40.83
C GLY A 151 21.23 -11.31 41.76
N ALA A 152 20.56 -10.21 41.39
CA ALA A 152 19.39 -9.73 42.12
C ALA A 152 18.25 -10.74 41.98
N GLU A 153 18.04 -11.56 43.02
CA GLU A 153 17.10 -12.70 43.07
C GLU A 153 15.61 -12.37 42.78
N ALA A 154 15.24 -11.10 42.51
CA ALA A 154 13.84 -10.70 42.35
C ALA A 154 13.46 -10.11 40.99
N VAL A 155 14.39 -9.84 40.05
CA VAL A 155 13.99 -9.35 38.73
C VAL A 155 13.87 -10.54 37.76
N ARG A 156 12.92 -11.44 38.06
CA ARG A 156 12.13 -12.08 37.01
C ARG A 156 11.48 -10.91 36.25
N ASP A 157 12.12 -10.39 35.21
CA ASP A 157 11.46 -9.47 34.28
C ASP A 157 10.49 -10.29 33.42
N GLU A 158 9.51 -10.88 34.10
CA GLU A 158 8.42 -11.63 33.55
C GLU A 158 7.45 -10.63 32.94
N ARG A 159 7.17 -10.81 31.64
CA ARG A 159 5.97 -10.33 30.95
C ARG A 159 6.07 -8.96 30.28
N LYS A 160 7.10 -8.74 29.46
CA LYS A 160 6.89 -7.90 28.26
C LYS A 160 5.96 -8.64 27.31
N LYS A 161 4.66 -8.49 27.54
CA LYS A 161 3.59 -8.99 26.67
C LYS A 161 3.44 -8.05 25.50
N SER A 162 3.65 -8.56 24.30
CA SER A 162 3.41 -7.82 23.08
C SER A 162 2.54 -8.63 22.14
N ALA A 163 1.57 -7.96 21.52
CA ALA A 163 1.00 -8.47 20.30
C ALA A 163 2.11 -8.67 19.24
N ALA A 164 2.03 -9.79 18.55
CA ALA A 164 2.91 -10.20 17.47
C ALA A 164 2.07 -10.90 16.39
N VAL A 165 2.62 -11.12 15.21
CA VAL A 165 1.86 -11.71 14.09
C VAL A 165 2.62 -12.81 13.38
N VAL A 166 1.92 -13.85 12.95
CA VAL A 166 2.53 -14.94 12.15
C VAL A 166 2.79 -14.44 10.73
N LEU A 167 4.06 -14.42 10.33
CA LEU A 167 4.52 -14.08 8.98
C LEU A 167 4.39 -15.23 8.01
N ARG A 168 4.82 -16.41 8.47
CA ARG A 168 4.98 -17.60 7.65
C ARG A 168 4.81 -18.83 8.52
N GLN A 169 4.24 -19.86 7.92
CA GLN A 169 4.18 -21.21 8.49
C GLN A 169 4.65 -22.23 7.45
N GLU A 170 5.53 -23.13 7.86
CA GLU A 170 6.00 -24.27 7.06
C GLU A 170 6.02 -25.52 7.96
N GLY A 171 5.09 -26.45 7.73
CA GLY A 171 4.98 -27.67 8.54
C GLY A 171 4.74 -27.36 10.02
N ASP A 172 5.65 -27.82 10.87
CA ASP A 172 5.67 -27.58 12.32
C ASP A 172 6.50 -26.35 12.72
N GLN A 173 6.88 -25.52 11.76
CA GLN A 173 7.64 -24.29 11.98
C GLN A 173 6.81 -23.05 11.69
N ALA A 174 7.02 -22.00 12.47
CA ALA A 174 6.42 -20.70 12.25
C ALA A 174 7.42 -19.57 12.47
N TRP A 175 7.28 -18.50 11.68
CA TRP A 175 8.05 -17.27 11.83
C TRP A 175 7.09 -16.16 12.26
N VAL A 176 7.40 -15.51 13.37
CA VAL A 176 6.53 -14.54 14.02
C VAL A 176 7.23 -13.19 14.03
N LEU A 177 6.55 -12.16 13.53
CA LEU A 177 7.01 -10.78 13.61
C LEU A 177 6.54 -10.18 14.92
N ALA A 178 7.50 -9.69 15.68
CA ALA A 178 7.26 -8.95 16.90
C ALA A 178 8.08 -7.65 16.87
N PRO A 179 7.65 -6.62 17.61
CA PRO A 179 8.50 -5.45 17.81
C PRO A 179 9.74 -5.82 18.64
N ALA A 180 10.91 -5.30 18.27
CA ALA A 180 12.22 -5.70 18.84
C ALA A 180 12.34 -5.45 20.35
N TRP A 181 11.57 -4.50 20.89
CA TRP A 181 11.53 -4.17 22.32
C TRP A 181 11.18 -5.37 23.23
N VAL A 182 10.53 -6.42 22.68
CA VAL A 182 10.29 -7.67 23.42
C VAL A 182 11.59 -8.31 23.88
N GLY A 183 12.71 -8.09 23.17
CA GLY A 183 14.02 -8.60 23.52
C GLY A 183 14.95 -7.58 24.21
N GLU A 184 14.50 -6.34 24.44
CA GLU A 184 15.28 -5.29 25.08
C GLU A 184 15.14 -5.37 26.60
N PHE A 185 16.23 -5.29 27.35
CA PHE A 185 16.24 -5.33 28.82
C PHE A 185 17.22 -4.29 29.37
N GLN A 186 16.96 -3.78 30.57
CA GLN A 186 17.93 -2.94 31.28
C GLN A 186 18.94 -3.84 32.02
N GLY A 187 20.24 -3.61 31.81
CA GLY A 187 21.32 -4.38 32.44
C GLY A 187 21.93 -5.48 31.57
N GLU A 188 23.02 -6.07 32.06
CA GLU A 188 23.73 -7.15 31.35
C GLU A 188 23.00 -8.48 31.52
N ARG A 189 22.71 -9.17 30.42
CA ARG A 189 21.90 -10.39 30.38
C ARG A 189 22.78 -11.63 30.47
N ARG A 190 22.39 -12.58 31.32
CA ARG A 190 22.99 -13.91 31.38
C ARG A 190 22.30 -14.91 30.44
N SER A 191 20.97 -14.87 30.37
CA SER A 191 20.16 -15.71 29.48
C SER A 191 18.80 -15.07 29.21
N TRP A 192 18.14 -15.46 28.12
CA TRP A 192 16.76 -15.08 27.83
C TRP A 192 16.06 -16.15 26.98
N GLN A 193 14.74 -16.23 27.09
CA GLN A 193 13.88 -17.15 26.36
C GLN A 193 12.59 -16.44 25.94
N ALA A 194 12.20 -16.61 24.68
CA ALA A 194 10.90 -16.17 24.18
C ALA A 194 9.90 -17.32 24.17
N PHE A 195 8.64 -16.96 24.39
CA PHE A 195 7.46 -17.82 24.29
C PHE A 195 6.44 -17.13 23.40
N VAL A 196 5.87 -17.87 22.47
CA VAL A 196 4.81 -17.42 21.58
C VAL A 196 3.54 -18.18 21.94
N GLU A 197 2.50 -17.45 22.34
CA GLU A 197 1.16 -17.98 22.50
C GLU A 197 0.35 -17.68 21.23
N PHE A 198 -0.06 -18.74 20.53
CA PHE A 198 -0.88 -18.63 19.32
C PHE A 198 -2.37 -18.46 19.66
N ALA A 199 -3.12 -17.88 18.73
CA ALA A 199 -4.58 -17.93 18.81
C ALA A 199 -5.04 -19.41 18.80
N GLY A 200 -5.75 -19.82 19.86
CA GLY A 200 -6.09 -21.22 20.14
C GLY A 200 -5.44 -21.77 21.41
N GLY A 201 -4.48 -21.05 21.99
CA GLY A 201 -3.94 -21.32 23.33
C GLY A 201 -2.66 -22.19 23.36
N GLU A 202 -2.17 -22.66 22.21
CA GLU A 202 -0.86 -23.30 22.15
C GLU A 202 0.24 -22.29 22.50
N THR A 203 1.15 -22.67 23.39
CA THR A 203 2.35 -21.88 23.73
C THR A 203 3.61 -22.66 23.37
N CYS A 204 4.47 -22.07 22.55
CA CYS A 204 5.73 -22.66 22.11
C CYS A 204 6.92 -21.78 22.49
N THR A 205 8.09 -22.40 22.70
CA THR A 205 9.35 -21.66 22.82
C THR A 205 9.78 -21.12 21.45
N ALA A 206 10.34 -19.92 21.44
CA ALA A 206 10.84 -19.28 20.24
C ALA A 206 12.29 -18.80 20.40
N SER A 207 13.02 -18.74 19.30
CA SER A 207 14.38 -18.19 19.21
C SER A 207 14.41 -16.97 18.29
N LEU A 208 15.40 -16.09 18.44
CA LEU A 208 15.58 -14.97 17.53
C LEU A 208 16.09 -15.49 16.18
N HIS A 209 15.29 -15.31 15.13
CA HIS A 209 15.68 -15.61 13.75
C HIS A 209 16.44 -14.44 13.13
N LYS A 210 15.89 -13.23 13.23
CA LYS A 210 16.47 -12.02 12.63
C LYS A 210 16.07 -10.76 13.39
N GLY A 211 17.01 -9.85 13.63
CA GLY A 211 16.76 -8.48 14.07
C GLY A 211 16.63 -7.51 12.89
N LEU A 212 15.69 -6.56 13.00
CA LEU A 212 15.34 -5.54 12.00
C LEU A 212 15.12 -4.19 12.71
N ASP A 213 16.17 -3.64 13.31
CA ASP A 213 16.20 -2.41 14.12
C ASP A 213 15.18 -2.37 15.27
N ASP A 214 13.93 -2.02 15.00
CA ASP A 214 12.80 -1.95 15.95
C ASP A 214 11.77 -3.07 15.76
N LEU A 215 12.03 -4.01 14.85
CA LEU A 215 11.31 -5.26 14.64
C LEU A 215 12.25 -6.45 14.81
N CYS A 216 11.68 -7.62 15.10
CA CYS A 216 12.40 -8.87 15.09
C CYS A 216 11.51 -10.00 14.57
N ILE A 217 12.14 -10.98 13.93
CA ILE A 217 11.52 -12.24 13.54
C ILE A 217 11.95 -13.29 14.56
N LEU A 218 10.96 -13.95 15.16
CA LEU A 218 11.15 -15.10 16.03
C LEU A 218 10.85 -16.37 15.24
N HIS A 219 11.68 -17.39 15.41
CA HIS A 219 11.45 -18.74 14.89
C HIS A 219 10.87 -19.62 15.99
N VAL A 220 9.74 -20.26 15.69
CA VAL A 220 9.06 -21.23 16.53
C VAL A 220 9.18 -22.59 15.86
N ALA A 221 9.74 -23.57 16.59
CA ALA A 221 9.80 -24.96 16.16
C ALA A 221 8.75 -25.80 16.89
N HIS A 222 8.34 -26.90 16.27
CA HIS A 222 7.44 -27.91 16.85
C HIS A 222 6.06 -27.37 17.27
N THR A 223 5.49 -26.47 16.47
CA THR A 223 4.12 -25.96 16.69
C THR A 223 3.07 -26.81 15.97
N ALA A 224 1.98 -27.12 16.67
CA ALA A 224 0.78 -27.74 16.14
C ALA A 224 -0.21 -26.71 15.57
N TRP A 225 0.00 -25.41 15.80
CA TRP A 225 -0.85 -24.33 15.28
C TRP A 225 -0.99 -24.43 13.76
N ARG A 226 -2.20 -24.20 13.24
CA ARG A 226 -2.50 -24.17 11.81
C ARG A 226 -3.41 -22.97 11.55
N GLY A 227 -2.94 -21.99 10.80
CA GLY A 227 -3.73 -20.79 10.50
C GLY A 227 -3.22 -20.00 9.31
N LYS A 228 -3.93 -18.91 8.99
CA LYS A 228 -3.48 -17.96 7.97
C LYS A 228 -2.36 -17.09 8.53
N THR A 229 -1.57 -16.49 7.66
CA THR A 229 -0.56 -15.47 8.01
C THR A 229 -1.17 -14.07 7.98
N ALA A 230 -0.47 -13.10 8.55
CA ALA A 230 -0.93 -11.71 8.59
C ALA A 230 -0.72 -10.99 7.24
N PRO A 231 -1.75 -10.31 6.70
CA PRO A 231 -1.57 -9.39 5.59
C PRO A 231 -0.97 -8.06 6.08
N PHE A 232 -0.08 -7.46 5.29
CA PHE A 232 0.60 -6.21 5.65
C PHE A 232 0.16 -5.04 4.79
N TRP A 233 0.04 -3.88 5.44
CA TRP A 233 -0.14 -2.62 4.76
C TRP A 233 1.19 -2.16 4.13
N PRO A 234 1.25 -1.95 2.80
CA PRO A 234 2.51 -1.72 2.10
C PRO A 234 2.99 -0.26 2.13
N GLU A 235 2.08 0.69 2.36
CA GLU A 235 2.33 2.11 2.19
C GLU A 235 2.55 2.84 3.53
N PRO A 236 3.36 3.90 3.56
CA PRO A 236 3.47 4.74 4.75
C PRO A 236 2.12 5.41 5.07
N LEU A 237 1.82 5.54 6.36
CA LEU A 237 0.61 6.21 6.82
C LEU A 237 0.88 7.70 7.10
N ALA A 238 -0.09 8.55 6.78
CA ALA A 238 0.02 9.99 6.99
C ALA A 238 -0.17 10.37 8.47
N ALA A 239 0.39 11.51 8.88
CA ALA A 239 0.03 12.10 10.17
C ALA A 239 -1.48 12.45 10.20
N GLY A 240 -2.12 12.25 11.33
CA GLY A 240 -3.57 12.33 11.50
C GLY A 240 -4.34 11.08 11.05
N GLN A 241 -3.64 10.03 10.59
CA GLN A 241 -4.28 8.80 10.18
C GLN A 241 -4.94 8.10 11.36
N GLY A 242 -6.25 7.85 11.25
CA GLY A 242 -6.97 6.98 12.18
C GLY A 242 -6.54 5.52 12.01
N LEU A 243 -6.24 4.87 13.13
CA LEU A 243 -5.78 3.50 13.24
C LEU A 243 -6.60 2.70 14.24
N ALA A 244 -6.60 1.40 14.01
CA ALA A 244 -7.21 0.40 14.85
C ALA A 244 -6.13 -0.35 15.63
N LEU A 245 -6.09 -0.25 16.95
CA LEU A 245 -5.15 -1.01 17.78
C LEU A 245 -5.82 -2.27 18.31
N ALA A 246 -5.13 -3.39 18.18
CA ALA A 246 -5.57 -4.69 18.66
C ALA A 246 -4.52 -5.30 19.59
N ASN A 247 -4.93 -5.77 20.77
CA ASN A 247 -4.10 -6.66 21.60
C ASN A 247 -4.40 -8.13 21.30
N PHE A 248 -3.63 -9.03 21.89
CA PHE A 248 -3.88 -10.47 21.76
C PHE A 248 -5.25 -10.92 22.28
N LYS A 249 -5.92 -10.17 23.17
CA LYS A 249 -7.29 -10.50 23.60
C LYS A 249 -8.34 -10.17 22.54
N GLY A 250 -7.96 -9.44 21.48
CA GLY A 250 -8.88 -8.94 20.46
C GLY A 250 -9.59 -7.64 20.88
N ASP A 251 -9.14 -7.01 21.98
CA ASP A 251 -9.66 -5.72 22.39
C ASP A 251 -9.26 -4.65 21.37
N PHE A 252 -10.15 -3.71 21.11
CA PHE A 252 -10.02 -2.74 20.04
C PHE A 252 -10.04 -1.30 20.55
N PHE A 253 -9.08 -0.50 20.11
CA PHE A 253 -8.99 0.91 20.45
C PHE A 253 -8.71 1.73 19.20
N ALA A 254 -9.39 2.87 19.07
CA ALA A 254 -9.07 3.85 18.04
C ALA A 254 -7.88 4.70 18.51
N ALA A 255 -6.93 4.91 17.62
CA ALA A 255 -5.81 5.81 17.84
C ALA A 255 -5.58 6.66 16.59
N GLU A 256 -4.90 7.78 16.74
CA GLU A 256 -4.48 8.64 15.65
C GLU A 256 -2.95 8.67 15.56
N LEU A 257 -2.42 8.62 14.34
CA LEU A 257 -0.98 8.67 14.10
C LEU A 257 -0.46 10.12 14.15
N ALA A 258 0.29 10.48 15.20
CA ALA A 258 0.97 11.76 15.34
C ALA A 258 2.48 11.59 15.06
N GLY A 259 2.86 11.59 13.78
CA GLY A 259 4.24 11.35 13.36
C GLY A 259 4.68 9.92 13.69
N ALA A 260 5.65 9.77 14.61
CA ALA A 260 6.13 8.46 15.09
C ALA A 260 5.46 8.00 16.40
N ARG A 261 4.30 8.56 16.73
CA ARG A 261 3.55 8.27 17.96
C ARG A 261 2.09 7.98 17.65
N LEU A 262 1.47 7.17 18.51
CA LEU A 262 0.04 6.93 18.52
C LEU A 262 -0.60 7.66 19.70
N GLU A 263 -1.64 8.45 19.42
CA GLU A 263 -2.40 9.21 20.41
C GLU A 263 -3.84 8.67 20.55
N GLY A 264 -4.35 8.59 21.78
CA GLY A 264 -5.69 8.07 22.08
C GLY A 264 -5.94 7.87 23.58
N ALA A 265 -7.22 7.90 23.99
CA ALA A 265 -7.59 7.76 25.40
C ALA A 265 -7.46 6.29 25.87
N GLY A 266 -6.62 6.03 26.88
CA GLY A 266 -6.57 4.74 27.58
C GLY A 266 -5.75 3.65 26.89
N LEU A 267 -4.47 3.92 26.62
CA LEU A 267 -3.54 2.89 26.11
C LEU A 267 -3.28 1.88 27.25
N MET A 268 -3.87 0.68 27.12
CA MET A 268 -3.74 -0.52 27.98
C MET A 268 -2.29 -0.91 28.42
N GLU A 269 -2.17 -1.86 29.36
CA GLU A 269 -0.89 -2.31 29.94
C GLU A 269 -0.04 -3.26 29.04
N GLY A 270 -0.06 -3.17 27.71
CA GLY A 270 0.70 -4.10 26.86
C GLY A 270 0.92 -3.64 25.42
N GLY A 271 1.75 -4.36 24.66
CA GLY A 271 2.00 -4.04 23.25
C GLY A 271 0.83 -4.37 22.34
N TYR A 272 0.65 -3.59 21.27
CA TYR A 272 -0.45 -3.73 20.31
C TYR A 272 0.03 -3.96 18.89
N CYS A 273 -0.82 -4.62 18.11
CA CYS A 273 -0.75 -4.62 16.66
C CYS A 273 -1.68 -3.51 16.14
N ALA A 274 -1.18 -2.67 15.25
CA ALA A 274 -2.01 -1.66 14.61
C ALA A 274 -2.45 -2.13 13.23
N LEU A 275 -3.72 -1.90 12.98
CA LEU A 275 -4.43 -2.34 11.82
C LEU A 275 -4.93 -1.13 11.03
N VAL A 276 -4.77 -1.24 9.74
CA VAL A 276 -5.46 -0.47 8.72
C VAL A 276 -6.64 -1.31 8.27
N ASP A 277 -7.79 -0.70 7.95
CA ASP A 277 -9.03 -1.36 7.48
C ASP A 277 -9.57 -2.52 8.34
N GLY A 278 -9.02 -2.71 9.54
CA GLY A 278 -9.37 -3.77 10.46
C GLY A 278 -8.78 -5.13 10.12
N ALA A 279 -7.97 -5.27 9.06
CA ALA A 279 -7.36 -6.55 8.72
C ALA A 279 -5.86 -6.44 8.41
N ASN A 280 -5.43 -5.35 7.76
CA ASN A 280 -4.05 -5.18 7.33
C ASN A 280 -3.15 -4.62 8.43
N VAL A 281 -2.08 -5.34 8.76
CA VAL A 281 -1.13 -4.91 9.79
C VAL A 281 -0.25 -3.79 9.24
N ALA A 282 -0.31 -2.62 9.87
CA ALA A 282 0.52 -1.47 9.50
C ALA A 282 1.75 -1.31 10.41
N GLY A 283 1.72 -1.88 11.60
CA GLY A 283 2.76 -1.68 12.58
C GLY A 283 2.42 -2.19 13.96
N PHE A 284 3.25 -1.81 14.92
CA PHE A 284 3.10 -2.16 16.33
C PHE A 284 3.16 -0.90 17.18
N GLY A 285 2.29 -0.85 18.19
CA GLY A 285 2.34 0.15 19.26
C GLY A 285 3.12 -0.42 20.44
N LEU A 286 4.17 0.28 20.86
CA LEU A 286 4.95 -0.07 22.04
C LEU A 286 4.36 0.63 23.26
N PRO A 287 4.22 -0.05 24.41
CA PRO A 287 3.73 0.59 25.62
C PRO A 287 4.60 1.81 25.97
N PRO A 288 4.01 2.84 26.60
CA PRO A 288 4.71 4.09 26.90
C PRO A 288 5.92 3.85 27.81
N SER A 289 7.08 4.38 27.42
CA SER A 289 8.25 4.49 28.30
C SER A 289 8.26 5.89 28.92
N GLY A 290 7.47 6.12 29.98
CA GLY A 290 7.29 7.42 30.64
C GLY A 290 6.08 8.22 30.15
N ASP A 291 6.09 9.55 30.34
CA ASP A 291 4.93 10.46 30.13
C ASP A 291 4.51 10.68 28.66
N SER A 292 5.16 10.05 27.68
CA SER A 292 5.04 10.46 26.27
C SER A 292 4.57 9.35 25.32
N GLY A 293 3.26 9.05 25.31
CA GLY A 293 2.57 8.34 24.24
C GLY A 293 3.06 6.92 23.89
N VAL A 294 2.31 6.21 23.03
CA VAL A 294 2.74 4.90 22.51
C VAL A 294 3.66 5.13 21.33
N ARG A 295 4.89 4.58 21.39
CA ARG A 295 5.82 4.64 20.27
C ARG A 295 5.30 3.77 19.13
N TRP A 296 5.37 4.29 17.92
CA TRP A 296 4.96 3.60 16.70
C TRP A 296 6.15 2.90 16.04
N VAL A 297 5.93 1.65 15.61
CA VAL A 297 6.87 0.90 14.76
C VAL A 297 6.14 0.48 13.48
N ALA A 298 6.52 1.04 12.34
CA ALA A 298 5.89 0.77 11.04
C ALA A 298 6.42 -0.50 10.38
N VAL A 299 5.53 -1.26 9.74
CA VAL A 299 5.90 -2.35 8.81
C VAL A 299 6.16 -1.81 7.39
N ALA A 300 5.50 -0.70 7.03
CA ALA A 300 5.69 -0.05 5.74
C ALA A 300 7.17 0.28 5.47
N GLY A 301 7.63 0.05 4.24
CA GLY A 301 9.03 0.22 3.85
C GLY A 301 9.98 -0.92 4.23
N ARG A 302 9.49 -1.97 4.93
CA ARG A 302 10.31 -3.13 5.36
C ARG A 302 9.92 -4.44 4.72
N LEU A 303 8.92 -4.43 3.83
CA LEU A 303 8.40 -5.65 3.22
C LEU A 303 9.47 -6.46 2.49
N GLU A 304 10.38 -5.79 1.77
CA GLU A 304 11.49 -6.48 1.10
C GLU A 304 12.49 -7.08 2.10
N ALA A 305 12.85 -6.36 3.16
CA ALA A 305 13.73 -6.87 4.20
C ALA A 305 13.10 -8.05 4.96
N LEU A 306 11.78 -7.99 5.22
CA LEU A 306 11.02 -9.09 5.82
C LEU A 306 10.98 -10.32 4.90
N ARG A 307 10.77 -10.12 3.60
CA ARG A 307 10.79 -11.20 2.60
C ARG A 307 12.17 -11.85 2.51
N GLU A 308 13.21 -11.04 2.45
CA GLU A 308 14.59 -11.53 2.38
C GLU A 308 14.97 -12.30 3.65
N ALA A 309 14.58 -11.82 4.82
CA ALA A 309 14.85 -12.50 6.09
C ALA A 309 14.13 -13.87 6.22
N LEU A 310 13.11 -14.13 5.41
CA LEU A 310 12.39 -15.40 5.38
C LEU A 310 12.89 -16.35 4.29
N ARG A 311 13.68 -15.90 3.32
CA ARG A 311 14.31 -16.79 2.33
C ARG A 311 15.36 -17.69 2.99
#